data_AF-A0A8T4Z7I0-F1
#
_entry.id   AF-A0A8T4Z7I0-F1
#
_cell.length_a   1.000
_cell.length_b   1.000
_cell.length_c   1.000
_cell.angle_alpha   90.00
_cell.angle_beta   90.00
_cell.angle_gamma   90.00
#
_symmetry.space_group_name_H-M   'P 1'
#
loop_
_entity.id
_entity.type
_entity.pdbx_description
1 polymer ?
#
loop_
_entity_poly.entity_id
_entity_poly.type
_entity_poly.pdbx_seq_one_letter_code
_entity_poly.pdbx_strand_id
1 'polypeptide(L)' 'MSDKYTTARITVGGEHFEILVKPDLALDYKMGGKISIPQILAIEEIYSDASKGSRASSEKLQKTF' A
#
# COMPACT_ATOMS: atom_id res chain seq x y z
N MET A 1 -12.68 -6.03 -17.70
CA MET A 1 -11.22 -5.87 -17.60
C MET A 1 -10.89 -5.95 -16.12
N SER A 2 -10.02 -6.86 -15.68
CA SER A 2 -9.61 -6.91 -14.29
C SER A 2 -8.90 -5.60 -13.95
N ASP A 3 -9.40 -4.86 -12.97
CA ASP A 3 -8.69 -3.73 -12.42
C ASP A 3 -7.30 -4.23 -11.99
N LYS A 4 -6.26 -3.82 -12.72
CA LYS A 4 -4.89 -4.25 -12.44
C LYS A 4 -4.40 -3.47 -11.24
N TYR A 5 -4.46 -4.07 -10.07
CA TYR A 5 -3.82 -3.55 -8.87
C TYR A 5 -2.33 -3.92 -8.87
N THR A 6 -1.54 -3.08 -8.20
CA THR A 6 -0.12 -3.34 -7.96
C THR A 6 0.18 -3.17 -6.48
N THR A 7 1.25 -3.81 -6.01
CA THR A 7 1.75 -3.70 -4.65
C THR A 7 2.76 -2.59 -4.55
N ALA A 8 2.50 -1.62 -3.67
CA ALA A 8 3.53 -0.67 -3.23
C ALA A 8 4.12 -1.16 -1.91
N ARG A 9 5.46 -1.32 -1.86
CA ARG A 9 6.18 -1.82 -0.69
C ARG A 9 7.07 -0.73 -0.11
N ILE A 10 7.10 -0.68 1.22
CA ILE A 10 8.08 0.09 2.00
C ILE A 10 8.75 -0.81 3.02
N THR A 11 9.98 -0.49 3.41
CA THR A 11 10.72 -1.20 4.46
C THR A 11 11.23 -0.19 5.46
N VAL A 12 10.80 -0.32 6.71
CA VAL A 12 11.12 0.63 7.79
C VAL A 12 11.49 -0.19 9.03
N GLY A 13 12.62 0.13 9.67
CA GLY A 13 13.04 -0.58 10.89
C GLY A 13 13.30 -2.08 10.72
N GLY A 14 13.53 -2.55 9.49
CA GLY A 14 13.69 -3.98 9.17
C GLY A 14 12.38 -4.75 8.93
N GLU A 15 11.23 -4.08 9.04
CA GLU A 15 9.91 -4.66 8.77
C GLU A 15 9.42 -4.26 7.37
N HIS A 16 8.70 -5.15 6.70
CA HIS A 16 8.12 -4.92 5.38
C HIS A 16 6.64 -4.60 5.50
N PHE A 17 6.22 -3.56 4.77
CA PHE A 17 4.82 -3.16 4.69
C PHE A 17 4.43 -2.98 3.23
N GLU A 18 3.29 -3.52 2.87
CA GLU A 18 2.75 -3.55 1.52
C GLU A 18 1.32 -3.06 1.51
N ILE A 19 0.97 -2.29 0.48
CA ILE A 19 -0.40 -1.86 0.22
C ILE A 19 -0.75 -2.17 -1.23
N LEU A 20 -2.03 -2.47 -1.47
CA LEU A 20 -2.55 -2.63 -2.83
C LEU A 20 -3.03 -1.28 -3.34
N VAL A 21 -2.50 -0.85 -4.48
CA VAL A 21 -2.80 0.43 -5.10
C VAL A 21 -3.18 0.26 -6.57
N LYS A 22 -3.93 1.22 -7.09
CA LYS A 22 -4.14 1.39 -8.53
C LYS A 22 -2.89 2.06 -9.13
N PRO A 23 -2.17 1.41 -10.07
CA PRO A 23 -0.87 1.88 -10.55
C PRO A 23 -0.93 3.27 -11.18
N ASP A 24 -1.96 3.56 -11.97
CA ASP A 24 -2.11 4.85 -12.66
C ASP A 24 -2.31 6.00 -11.66
N LEU A 25 -3.25 5.85 -10.72
CA LEU A 25 -3.51 6.86 -9.69
C LEU A 25 -2.33 7.01 -8.72
N ALA A 26 -1.62 5.92 -8.40
CA ALA A 26 -0.43 5.96 -7.56
C ALA A 26 0.73 6.70 -8.24
N LEU A 27 0.90 6.51 -9.55
CA LEU A 27 1.89 7.23 -10.35
C LEU A 27 1.57 8.72 -10.38
N ASP A 28 0.33 9.08 -10.71
CA ASP A 28 -0.11 10.48 -10.75
C ASP A 28 0.07 11.18 -9.40
N TYR A 29 -0.28 10.52 -8.29
CA TYR A 29 -0.03 11.02 -6.94
C TYR A 29 1.46 11.27 -6.69
N LYS A 30 2.32 10.33 -7.08
CA LYS A 30 3.78 10.46 -6.96
C LYS A 30 4.34 11.60 -7.83
N MET A 31 3.70 11.92 -8.95
CA MET A 31 4.06 13.04 -9.83
C MET A 31 3.57 14.41 -9.32
N GLY A 32 2.91 14.46 -8.16
CA GLY A 32 2.38 15.70 -7.56
C GLY A 32 0.91 15.98 -7.91
N GLY A 33 0.20 15.00 -8.50
CA GLY A 33 -1.23 15.08 -8.74
C GLY A 33 -2.02 15.17 -7.43
N LYS A 34 -3.08 15.98 -7.43
CA LYS A 34 -3.99 16.12 -6.28
C LYS A 34 -5.03 14.99 -6.25
N ILE A 35 -4.56 13.77 -6.01
CA ILE A 35 -5.42 12.58 -5.86
C ILE A 35 -5.54 12.24 -4.38
N SER A 36 -6.74 11.86 -3.94
CA SER A 36 -6.96 11.44 -2.56
C SER A 36 -6.48 10.00 -2.34
N ILE A 37 -5.83 9.76 -1.19
CA ILE A 37 -5.27 8.45 -0.85
C ILE A 37 -6.32 7.31 -0.92
N PRO A 38 -7.57 7.48 -0.44
CA PRO A 38 -8.58 6.42 -0.53
C PRO A 38 -8.92 6.02 -1.97
N GLN A 39 -8.76 6.90 -2.95
CA GLN A 39 -9.00 6.56 -4.36
C GLN A 39 -7.86 5.71 -4.96
N ILE A 40 -6.65 5.91 -4.46
CA ILE A 40 -5.44 5.19 -4.90
C ILE A 40 -5.44 3.77 -4.35
N LEU A 41 -5.88 3.59 -3.09
CA LEU A 41 -5.93 2.30 -2.43
C LEU A 41 -6.98 1.39 -3.08
N ALA A 42 -6.58 0.14 -3.33
CA ALA A 42 -7.50 -0.91 -3.74
C ALA A 42 -8.32 -1.42 -2.53
N ILE A 43 -7.66 -1.47 -1.37
CA ILE A 43 -8.21 -1.88 -0.09
C ILE A 43 -7.56 -1.07 1.03
N GLU A 44 -8.33 -0.76 2.06
CA GLU A 44 -7.86 -0.02 3.24
C GLU A 44 -7.17 -0.96 4.25
N GLU A 45 -6.25 -1.79 3.77
CA GLU A 45 -5.48 -2.73 4.59
C GLU A 45 -3.98 -2.64 4.30
N ILE A 46 -3.19 -2.83 5.35
CA ILE A 46 -1.73 -2.90 5.27
C ILE A 46 -1.32 -4.36 5.46
N TYR A 47 -0.56 -4.87 4.50
CA TYR A 47 -0.04 -6.22 4.48
C TYR A 47 1.44 -6.23 4.89
N SER A 48 1.88 -7.34 5.48
CA SER A 48 3.30 -7.67 5.56
C SER A 48 3.76 -8.41 4.29
N ASP A 49 2.84 -9.14 3.65
CA ASP A 49 3.01 -9.78 2.35
C ASP A 49 1.63 -9.88 1.67
N ALA A 50 1.36 -8.99 0.72
CA ALA A 50 0.08 -8.94 0.02
C ALA A 50 -0.10 -10.11 -0.96
N SER A 51 1.00 -10.71 -1.44
CA SER A 51 0.95 -11.89 -2.32
C SER A 51 0.43 -13.13 -1.58
N LYS A 52 0.71 -13.21 -0.27
CA LYS A 52 0.20 -14.27 0.62
C LYS A 52 -1.04 -13.85 1.41
N GLY A 53 -1.52 -12.60 1.27
CA GLY A 53 -2.61 -12.05 2.07
C GLY A 53 -2.28 -11.91 3.57
N SER A 54 -1.01 -11.87 3.94
CA SER A 54 -0.58 -11.73 5.33
C SER A 54 -0.66 -10.28 5.77
N ARG A 55 -1.50 -9.98 6.77
CA ARG A 55 -1.69 -8.62 7.29
C ARG A 55 -0.55 -8.20 8.21
N ALA A 56 -0.22 -6.90 8.22
CA ALA A 56 0.68 -6.35 9.21
C ALA A 56 -0.02 -6.27 10.57
N SER A 57 0.68 -6.58 11.66
CA SER A 57 0.11 -6.41 13.00
C SER A 57 0.06 -4.93 13.37
N SER A 58 -0.99 -4.53 14.11
CA SER A 58 -1.16 -3.17 14.59
C SER A 58 0.01 -2.71 15.47
N GLU A 59 0.53 -3.58 16.32
CA GLU A 59 1.70 -3.29 17.17
C GLU A 59 2.95 -2.94 16.34
N LYS A 60 3.20 -3.68 15.25
CA LYS A 60 4.33 -3.40 14.36
C LYS A 60 4.16 -2.06 13.64
N LEU A 61 2.95 -1.75 13.20
CA LEU A 61 2.65 -0.47 12.57
C LEU A 61 2.89 0.68 13.53
N GLN A 62 2.30 0.65 14.74
CA GLN A 62 2.46 1.70 15.75
C GLN A 62 3.90 1.87 16.25
N LYS A 63 4.68 0.80 16.24
CA LYS A 63 6.10 0.88 16.64
C LYS A 63 6.98 1.47 15.55
N THR A 64 6.56 1.38 14.29
CA THR A 64 7.40 1.69 13.12
C THR A 64 7.05 3.03 12.47
N PHE A 65 5.79 3.42 12.50
CA PHE A 65 5.23 4.67 11.97
C PHE A 65 4.64 5.50 13.10
#